data_AF-A0A8T5STL7-F1
#
_entry.id   AF-A0A8T5STL7-F1
#
_cell.length_a   1.000
_cell.length_b   1.000
_cell.length_c   1.000
_cell.angle_alpha   90.00
_cell.angle_beta   90.00
_cell.angle_gamma   90.00
#
_symmetry.space_group_name_H-M   'P 1'
#
loop_
_entity.id
_entity.type
_entity.pdbx_description
1 polymer ?
#
loop_
_entity_poly.entity_id
_entity_poly.type
_entity_poly.pdbx_seq_one_letter_code
_entity_poly.pdbx_strand_id
1 'polypeptide(L)'
;MMMFVCRSCGKTSVDIDMVLESACTCGCSHFHLVSEDRSEFPKELDEKESIRRDLHRWLDLNLDSMPPDAVGNIRVLFEIEKDNVSS
;
A
#
# COMPACT_ATOMS: atom_id res chain seq x y z
N MET A 1 -9.04 0.91 -22.63
CA MET A 1 -10.04 1.60 -21.78
C MET A 1 -9.40 2.01 -20.45
N MET A 2 -9.80 3.14 -19.87
CA MET A 2 -9.29 3.56 -18.55
C MET A 2 -10.15 2.89 -17.46
N MET A 3 -9.49 2.32 -16.45
CA MET A 3 -10.15 1.71 -15.30
C MET A 3 -9.69 2.38 -14.02
N PHE A 4 -10.59 2.55 -13.07
CA PHE A 4 -10.29 3.02 -11.72
C PHE A 4 -10.16 1.83 -10.79
N VAL A 5 -9.09 1.76 -10.01
CA VAL A 5 -8.86 0.68 -9.06
C VAL A 5 -8.86 1.27 -7.66
N CYS A 6 -9.68 0.71 -6.78
CA CYS A 6 -9.69 1.09 -5.37
C CYS A 6 -8.35 0.74 -4.71
N ARG A 7 -7.72 1.71 -4.05
CA ARG A 7 -6.42 1.51 -3.38
C ARG A 7 -6.49 0.58 -2.18
N SER A 8 -7.66 0.44 -1.55
CA SER A 8 -7.83 -0.39 -0.35
C SER A 8 -8.14 -1.85 -0.70
N CYS A 9 -9.06 -2.12 -1.63
CA CYS A 9 -9.54 -3.48 -1.90
C CYS A 9 -9.19 -4.01 -3.31
N GLY A 10 -8.59 -3.19 -4.18
CA GLY A 10 -8.18 -3.61 -5.52
C GLY A 10 -9.32 -3.85 -6.52
N LYS A 11 -10.58 -3.61 -6.15
CA LYS A 11 -11.71 -3.71 -7.08
C LYS A 11 -11.58 -2.66 -8.18
N THR A 12 -11.77 -3.10 -9.42
CA THR A 12 -11.75 -2.28 -10.64
C THR A 12 -13.16 -1.79 -10.96
N SER A 13 -13.31 -0.50 -11.26
CA SER A 13 -14.52 0.11 -11.81
C SER A 13 -14.19 0.86 -13.08
N VAL A 14 -15.09 0.83 -14.04
CA VAL A 14 -15.07 1.68 -15.26
C VAL A 14 -16.03 2.86 -15.12
N ASP A 15 -16.81 2.88 -14.05
CA ASP A 15 -17.82 3.88 -13.76
C ASP A 15 -17.19 5.05 -13.00
N ILE A 16 -17.12 6.21 -13.65
CA ILE A 16 -16.52 7.43 -13.13
C ILE A 16 -17.37 8.05 -12.03
N ASP A 17 -18.70 7.85 -12.06
CA ASP A 17 -19.62 8.41 -11.08
C ASP A 17 -19.41 7.75 -9.72
N MET A 18 -19.16 6.43 -9.69
CA MET A 18 -18.84 5.68 -8.48
C MET A 18 -17.54 6.15 -7.79
N VAL A 19 -16.58 6.66 -8.57
CA VAL A 19 -15.30 7.20 -8.08
C VAL A 19 -15.49 8.59 -7.51
N LEU A 20 -16.26 9.45 -8.20
CA LEU A 20 -16.58 10.81 -7.76
C LEU A 20 -17.45 10.81 -6.50
N GLU A 21 -18.35 9.83 -6.37
CA GLU A 21 -19.22 9.66 -5.20
C GLU A 21 -18.56 8.91 -4.03
N SER A 22 -17.27 8.56 -4.12
CA SER A 22 -16.54 7.84 -3.06
C SER A 22 -17.16 6.49 -2.67
N ALA A 23 -17.83 5.83 -3.61
CA ALA A 23 -18.73 4.70 -3.34
C ALA A 23 -18.07 3.33 -3.53
N CYS A 24 -16.80 3.15 -3.17
CA CYS A 24 -16.30 1.77 -3.04
C CYS A 24 -17.16 1.06 -1.99
N THR A 25 -17.63 -0.16 -2.30
CA THR A 25 -18.26 -1.07 -1.31
C THR A 25 -17.45 -1.30 -0.03
N CYS A 26 -16.17 -0.93 -0.05
CA CYS A 26 -15.23 -0.99 1.06
C CYS A 26 -15.14 0.31 1.88
N GLY A 27 -15.89 1.36 1.53
CA GLY A 27 -15.83 2.69 2.17
C GLY A 27 -14.63 3.56 1.73
N CYS A 28 -13.80 3.10 0.80
CA CYS A 28 -12.64 3.84 0.31
C CYS A 28 -13.02 4.83 -0.80
N SER A 29 -12.60 6.08 -0.65
CA SER A 29 -12.75 7.16 -1.66
C SER A 29 -11.55 7.30 -2.58
N HIS A 30 -10.47 6.53 -2.35
CA HIS A 30 -9.21 6.69 -3.07
C HIS A 30 -9.04 5.63 -4.15
N PHE A 31 -9.07 6.08 -5.41
CA PHE A 31 -8.88 5.25 -6.59
C PHE A 31 -7.62 5.68 -7.34
N HIS A 32 -6.96 4.74 -8.03
CA HIS A 32 -5.92 5.07 -9.00
C HIS A 32 -6.39 4.67 -10.41
N LEU A 33 -6.04 5.49 -11.40
CA LEU A 33 -6.37 5.24 -12.80
C LEU A 33 -5.33 4.28 -13.41
N VAL A 34 -5.79 3.19 -14.03
CA VAL A 34 -4.95 2.27 -14.81
C VAL A 34 -5.44 2.18 -16.25
N SER A 35 -4.51 2.00 -17.19
CA SER A 35 -4.83 1.62 -18.57
C SER A 35 -5.12 0.12 -18.64
N GLU A 36 -6.03 -0.29 -19.53
CA GLU A 36 -6.43 -1.70 -19.79
C GLU A 36 -5.29 -2.61 -20.25
N ASP A 37 -4.11 -2.06 -20.54
CA ASP A 37 -2.93 -2.83 -20.93
C ASP A 37 -2.34 -3.54 -19.70
N ARG A 38 -3.00 -4.63 -19.29
CA ARG A 38 -2.55 -5.56 -18.25
C ARG A 38 -1.76 -6.74 -18.84
N SER A 39 -1.03 -6.51 -19.93
CA SER A 39 -0.14 -7.52 -20.50
C SER A 39 1.14 -7.72 -19.69
N GLU A 40 1.48 -6.79 -18.80
CA GLU A 40 2.56 -6.97 -17.84
C GLU A 40 1.95 -7.15 -16.46
N PHE A 41 2.05 -8.38 -15.92
CA PHE A 41 1.97 -8.57 -14.47
C PHE A 41 2.85 -7.50 -13.82
N PRO A 42 2.41 -6.85 -12.72
CA PRO A 42 3.27 -5.93 -12.00
C PRO A 42 4.59 -6.64 -11.77
N LYS A 43 5.69 -6.07 -12.29
CA LYS A 43 7.01 -6.66 -12.08
C LYS A 43 7.12 -6.96 -10.60
N GLU A 44 7.53 -8.19 -10.29
CA GLU A 44 7.83 -8.53 -8.90
C GLU A 44 8.75 -7.44 -8.35
N LEU A 45 8.35 -6.88 -7.21
CA LEU A 45 9.15 -5.88 -6.55
C LEU A 45 10.51 -6.50 -6.29
N ASP A 46 11.56 -5.76 -6.57
CA ASP A 46 12.87 -6.16 -6.07
C ASP A 46 12.80 -6.26 -4.53
N GLU A 47 13.72 -7.02 -3.96
CA GLU A 47 13.74 -7.31 -2.53
C GLU A 47 13.73 -6.03 -1.68
N LYS A 48 14.44 -4.99 -2.12
CA LYS A 48 14.51 -3.70 -1.42
C LYS A 48 13.18 -2.96 -1.46
N GLU A 49 12.47 -2.99 -2.58
CA GLU A 49 11.14 -2.40 -2.72
C GLU A 49 10.09 -3.18 -1.92
N SER A 50 10.19 -4.52 -1.86
CA SER A 50 9.30 -5.33 -1.02
C SER A 50 9.50 -5.01 0.46
N ILE A 51 10.74 -4.97 0.94
CA ILE A 51 11.05 -4.59 2.33
C ILE A 51 10.51 -3.20 2.62
N ARG A 52 10.73 -2.22 1.74
CA ARG A 52 10.20 -0.86 1.91
C ARG A 52 8.68 -0.85 2.07
N ARG A 53 7.96 -1.52 1.16
CA ARG A 53 6.49 -1.61 1.22
C ARG A 53 6.02 -2.22 2.52
N ASP A 54 6.65 -3.30 2.95
CA ASP A 54 6.25 -4.03 4.14
C ASP A 54 6.53 -3.21 5.42
N LEU A 55 7.62 -2.44 5.46
CA LEU A 55 7.93 -1.50 6.53
C LEU A 55 6.91 -0.36 6.62
N HIS A 56 6.54 0.25 5.50
CA HIS A 56 5.50 1.28 5.49
C HIS A 56 4.17 0.74 6.00
N ARG A 57 3.76 -0.43 5.51
CA ARG A 57 2.52 -1.07 5.95
C ARG A 57 2.55 -1.39 7.45
N TRP A 58 3.67 -1.89 7.95
CA TRP A 58 3.83 -2.16 9.37
C TRP A 58 3.70 -0.88 10.19
N LEU A 59 4.36 0.21 9.78
CA LEU A 59 4.26 1.51 10.45
C LEU A 59 2.82 2.01 10.51
N ASP A 60 2.12 2.02 9.37
CA ASP A 60 0.74 2.49 9.28
C ASP A 60 -0.18 1.71 10.23
N LEU A 61 -0.09 0.37 10.23
CA LEU A 61 -0.89 -0.48 11.12
C LEU A 61 -0.61 -0.24 12.61
N ASN A 62 0.64 0.03 12.96
CA ASN A 62 1.00 0.29 14.35
C ASN A 62 0.55 1.68 14.78
N LEU A 63 0.64 2.69 13.91
CA LEU A 63 0.14 4.03 14.20
C LEU A 63 -1.39 4.07 14.32
N ASP A 64 -2.11 3.39 13.43
CA ASP A 64 -3.57 3.32 13.45
C ASP A 64 -4.14 2.67 14.73
N SER A 65 -3.36 1.78 15.35
CA SER A 65 -3.77 1.08 16.57
C SER A 65 -3.38 1.81 17.86
N MET A 66 -2.63 2.91 17.77
CA MET A 66 -2.19 3.69 18.93
C MET A 66 -3.16 4.84 19.23
N PRO A 67 -3.45 5.11 20.52
CA PRO A 67 -4.22 6.27 20.90
C PRO A 67 -3.36 7.56 20.73
N PRO A 68 -3.98 8.72 20.44
CA PRO A 68 -3.27 9.93 20.01
C PRO A 68 -2.21 10.44 21.00
N ASP A 69 -2.42 10.17 22.28
CA ASP A 69 -1.55 10.51 23.40
C ASP A 69 -0.28 9.66 23.49
N ALA A 70 -0.25 8.49 22.83
CA ALA A 70 0.89 7.57 22.83
C ALA A 70 1.86 7.80 21.65
N VAL A 71 1.44 8.52 20.60
CA VAL A 71 2.22 8.71 19.36
C VAL A 71 3.58 9.38 19.60
N GLY A 72 3.67 10.26 20.60
CA GLY A 72 4.92 10.96 20.93
C GLY A 72 6.04 10.08 21.49
N ASN A 73 5.74 8.83 21.87
CA ASN A 73 6.70 7.90 22.49
C ASN A 73 7.18 6.78 21.56
N ILE A 74 6.91 6.90 20.25
CA ILE A 74 7.26 5.84 19.30
C ILE A 74 8.75 5.91 18.98
N ARG A 75 9.42 4.78 19.19
CA ARG A 75 10.78 4.54 18.71
C ARG A 75 10.78 3.30 17.83
N VAL A 76 11.26 3.44 16.60
CA VAL A 76 11.44 2.33 15.67
C VAL A 76 12.93 2.11 15.48
N LEU A 77 13.40 0.90 15.72
CA LEU A 77 14.80 0.51 15.55
C LEU A 77 14.88 -0.46 14.37
N PHE A 78 15.69 -0.13 13.38
CA PHE A 78 16.00 -1.00 12.25
C PHE A 78 17.43 -1.47 12.36
N GLU A 79 17.60 -2.78 12.58
CA GLU A 79 18.92 -3.42 12.61
C GLU A 79 18.97 -4.45 11.50
N ILE A 80 20.02 -4.36 10.68
CA ILE A 80 20.30 -5.32 9.61
C ILE A 80 21.57 -6.04 10.04
N GLU A 81 21.43 -7.27 10.51
CA GLU A 81 22.57 -8.11 10.80
C GLU A 81 23.14 -8.61 9.46
N LYS A 82 24.40 -8.29 9.18
CA LYS A 82 25.08 -8.91 8.04
C LYS A 82 25.35 -10.36 8.40
N ASP A 83 24.71 -11.26 7.69
CA ASP A 83 25.11 -12.66 7.70
C ASP A 83 26.62 -12.70 7.35
N ASN A 84 27.41 -13.36 8.19
CA ASN A 84 28.83 -13.58 7.94
C ASN A 84 28.96 -14.56 6.77
N VAL A 85 28.66 -14.11 5.56
CA VAL A 85 29.04 -14.79 4.33
C VAL A 85 30.55 -14.61 4.23
N SER A 86 31.25 -15.56 4.86
CA SER A 86 32.68 -15.82 4.70
C SER A 86 33.03 -15.66 3.21
N SER A 87 33.81 -14.63 2.90
CA SER A 87 34.41 -14.44 1.57
C SER A 87 35.47 -15.50 1.29
#